data_AF-A0A0K8UNP4-F1
#
_entry.id   AF-A0A0K8UNP4-F1
#
_cell.length_a   1.000
_cell.length_b   1.000
_cell.length_c   1.000
_cell.angle_alpha   90.00
_cell.angle_beta   90.00
_cell.angle_gamma   90.00
#
_symmetry.space_group_name_H-M   'P 1'
#
loop_
_entity.id
_entity.type
_entity.pdbx_description
1 polymer ?
#
loop_
_entity_poly.entity_id
_entity_poly.type
_entity_poly.pdbx_seq_one_letter_code
_entity_poly.pdbx_strand_id
1 'polypeptide(L)'
;IASADVPAGASVIISGWGRIYEGSPLSNKLLYSRSLTTLKNEDCATADGVSNPSELCLLSPQGRGFCDGDDGGPVVYRNILIGIASYNANACGTTTKGGFTKASYYRTWIQAIIAAFSLDD
;
A
#
# COMPACT_ATOMS: atom_id res chain seq x y z
N ILE A 1 -5.94 12.37 -1.38
CA ILE A 1 -6.42 10.99 -1.66
C ILE A 1 -6.70 10.87 -3.16
N ALA A 2 -6.43 9.71 -3.77
CA ALA A 2 -6.69 9.44 -5.18
C ALA A 2 -8.19 9.51 -5.52
N SER A 3 -8.52 9.97 -6.72
CA SER A 3 -9.90 10.01 -7.25
C SER A 3 -10.19 8.91 -8.27
N ALA A 4 -9.15 8.20 -8.69
CA ALA A 4 -9.22 7.12 -9.67
C ALA A 4 -8.06 6.14 -9.42
N ASP A 5 -8.16 4.98 -10.05
CA ASP A 5 -7.14 3.93 -9.96
C ASP A 5 -5.89 4.31 -10.75
N VAL A 6 -4.74 3.86 -10.25
CA VAL A 6 -3.46 4.01 -10.93
C VAL A 6 -3.27 2.85 -11.90
N PRO A 7 -2.84 3.09 -13.17
CA PRO A 7 -2.57 2.03 -14.12
C PRO A 7 -1.54 1.02 -13.58
N ALA A 8 -1.67 -0.25 -13.97
CA ALA A 8 -0.63 -1.25 -13.72
C ALA A 8 0.71 -0.83 -14.37
N GLY A 9 1.82 -1.21 -13.75
CA GLY A 9 3.17 -0.84 -14.20
C GLY A 9 3.67 0.51 -13.70
N ALA A 10 2.88 1.24 -12.89
CA ALA A 10 3.30 2.52 -12.33
C ALA A 10 4.22 2.33 -11.13
N SER A 11 5.35 3.05 -11.08
CA SER A 11 6.22 3.08 -9.91
C SER A 11 5.65 3.98 -8.81
N VAL A 12 5.59 3.45 -7.59
CA VAL A 12 5.00 4.12 -6.43
C VAL A 12 6.03 4.28 -5.31
N ILE A 13 5.73 5.18 -4.38
CA ILE A 13 6.57 5.45 -3.22
C ILE A 13 5.87 4.90 -1.97
N ILE A 14 6.63 4.19 -1.14
CA ILE A 14 6.27 3.90 0.25
C ILE A 14 7.29 4.52 1.19
N SER A 15 6.91 4.71 2.45
CA SER A 15 7.81 5.21 3.49
C SER A 15 7.40 4.72 4.87
N GLY A 16 8.37 4.46 5.74
CA GLY A 16 8.13 4.03 7.12
C GLY A 16 9.40 3.72 7.90
N TRP A 17 9.21 3.18 9.09
CA TRP A 17 10.26 2.76 10.04
C TRP A 17 10.27 1.25 10.28
N GLY A 18 9.54 0.50 9.44
CA GLY A 18 9.48 -0.95 9.52
C GLY A 18 10.82 -1.62 9.27
N ARG A 19 10.77 -2.95 9.37
CA ARG A 19 11.92 -3.82 9.11
C ARG A 19 12.33 -3.76 7.64
N ILE A 20 13.60 -4.03 7.34
CA ILE A 20 14.08 -4.10 5.93
C ILE A 20 13.86 -5.51 5.36
N TYR A 21 13.95 -6.52 6.22
CA TYR A 21 13.66 -7.92 5.94
C TYR A 21 13.10 -8.61 7.18
N GLU A 22 12.50 -9.78 6.99
CA GLU A 22 11.82 -10.51 8.07
C GLU A 22 12.78 -10.82 9.22
N GLY A 23 12.34 -10.52 10.45
CA GLY A 23 13.16 -10.69 11.65
C GLY A 23 14.26 -9.64 11.90
N SER A 24 14.60 -8.78 10.92
CA SER A 24 15.57 -7.67 11.14
C SER A 24 15.02 -6.62 12.11
N PRO A 25 15.83 -5.94 12.93
CA PRO A 25 15.33 -4.85 13.79
C PRO A 25 14.54 -3.78 13.02
N LEU A 26 13.64 -3.08 13.72
CA LEU A 26 12.98 -1.89 13.16
C LEU A 26 14.03 -0.83 12.80
N SER A 27 13.72 -0.03 11.78
CA SER A 27 14.61 1.05 11.35
C SER A 27 14.60 2.19 12.36
N ASN A 28 15.78 2.72 12.71
CA ASN A 28 15.91 3.91 13.56
C ASN A 28 15.81 5.22 12.79
N LYS A 29 15.57 5.16 11.48
CA LYS A 29 15.42 6.30 10.58
C LYS A 29 14.28 6.07 9.62
N LEU A 30 13.68 7.15 9.14
CA LEU A 30 12.67 7.07 8.09
C LEU A 30 13.31 6.53 6.82
N LEU A 31 12.75 5.46 6.28
CA LEU A 31 13.10 4.89 4.99
C LEU A 31 12.01 5.20 3.97
N TYR A 32 12.38 5.19 2.70
CA TYR A 32 11.42 5.25 1.60
C TYR A 32 11.94 4.41 0.42
N SER A 33 11.01 3.84 -0.34
CA SER A 33 11.30 3.08 -1.56
C SER A 33 10.43 3.60 -2.68
N ARG A 34 11.03 3.81 -3.86
CA ARG A 34 10.34 4.20 -5.11
C ARG A 34 10.29 3.03 -6.12
N SER A 35 10.59 1.82 -5.67
CA SER A 35 10.79 0.67 -6.56
C SER A 35 9.60 -0.28 -6.61
N LEU A 36 8.53 -0.04 -5.84
CA LEU A 36 7.31 -0.83 -5.92
C LEU A 36 6.55 -0.46 -7.19
N THR A 37 5.87 -1.45 -7.77
CA THR A 37 5.12 -1.29 -9.01
C THR A 37 3.69 -1.74 -8.82
N THR A 38 2.72 -0.96 -9.31
CA THR A 38 1.31 -1.37 -9.34
C THR A 38 1.10 -2.57 -10.25
N LEU A 39 0.24 -3.48 -9.83
CA LEU A 39 -0.20 -4.64 -10.59
C LEU A 39 -1.72 -4.56 -10.84
N LYS A 40 -2.26 -5.50 -11.61
CA LYS A 40 -3.73 -5.66 -11.68
C LYS A 40 -4.21 -6.26 -10.36
N ASN A 41 -5.44 -5.96 -9.95
CA ASN A 41 -6.01 -6.54 -8.71
C ASN A 41 -6.01 -8.08 -8.76
N GLU A 42 -6.22 -8.66 -9.93
CA GLU A 42 -6.17 -10.11 -10.19
C GLU A 42 -4.81 -10.73 -9.81
N ASP A 43 -3.72 -9.96 -9.87
CA ASP A 43 -2.38 -10.46 -9.57
C ASP A 43 -2.15 -10.73 -8.07
N CYS A 44 -2.98 -10.15 -7.19
CA CYS A 44 -2.97 -10.37 -5.74
C CYS A 44 -4.20 -11.16 -5.26
N ALA A 45 -4.96 -11.80 -6.16
CA ALA A 45 -6.11 -12.59 -5.77
C ALA A 45 -5.74 -13.65 -4.73
N THR A 46 -6.63 -13.86 -3.76
CA THR A 46 -6.49 -14.87 -2.70
C THR A 46 -6.55 -16.29 -3.27
N ALA A 47 -6.33 -17.31 -2.44
CA ALA A 47 -6.28 -18.71 -2.86
C ALA A 47 -7.58 -19.21 -3.54
N ASP A 48 -8.69 -18.51 -3.35
CA ASP A 48 -9.99 -18.75 -4.01
C ASP A 48 -10.12 -18.05 -5.38
N GLY A 49 -9.11 -17.30 -5.81
CA GLY A 49 -9.05 -16.60 -7.09
C GLY A 49 -9.89 -15.32 -7.16
N VAL A 50 -10.48 -14.87 -6.05
CA VAL A 50 -11.32 -13.67 -6.03
C VAL A 50 -10.46 -12.43 -5.86
N SER A 51 -10.52 -11.52 -6.83
CA SER A 51 -9.89 -10.21 -6.70
C SER A 51 -10.77 -9.28 -5.86
N ASN A 52 -10.20 -8.63 -4.85
CA ASN A 52 -10.92 -7.66 -4.04
C ASN A 52 -10.83 -6.25 -4.66
N PRO A 53 -11.95 -5.61 -5.05
CA PRO A 53 -11.92 -4.26 -5.62
C PRO A 53 -11.45 -3.19 -4.63
N SER A 54 -11.53 -3.46 -3.32
CA SER A 54 -11.04 -2.55 -2.27
C SER A 54 -9.53 -2.64 -2.02
N GLU A 55 -8.84 -3.50 -2.76
CA GLU A 55 -7.40 -3.73 -2.65
C GLU A 55 -6.62 -3.13 -3.82
N LEU A 56 -5.42 -2.64 -3.53
CA LEU A 56 -4.38 -2.22 -4.46
C LEU A 56 -3.27 -3.26 -4.42
N CYS A 57 -2.97 -3.87 -5.55
CA CYS A 57 -1.91 -4.88 -5.65
C CYS A 57 -0.59 -4.23 -6.03
N LEU A 58 0.48 -4.48 -5.26
CA LEU A 58 1.83 -4.02 -5.57
C LEU A 58 2.83 -5.18 -5.64
N LEU A 59 3.83 -5.03 -6.50
CA LEU A 59 5.04 -5.84 -6.49
C LEU A 59 6.15 -5.11 -5.71
N SER A 60 6.65 -5.76 -4.67
CA SER A 60 7.84 -5.35 -3.92
C SER A 60 9.07 -6.05 -4.48
N PRO A 61 10.11 -5.32 -4.92
CA PRO A 61 11.41 -5.91 -5.21
C PRO A 61 12.14 -6.31 -3.93
N GLN A 62 13.08 -7.26 -4.06
CA GLN A 62 13.97 -7.68 -2.97
C GLN A 62 14.58 -6.49 -2.22
N GLY A 63 14.46 -6.49 -0.89
CA GLY A 63 15.00 -5.47 0.02
C GLY A 63 14.43 -4.06 -0.16
N ARG A 64 13.38 -3.87 -0.96
CA ARG A 64 12.81 -2.56 -1.29
C ARG A 64 11.28 -2.50 -1.13
N GLY A 65 10.69 -3.50 -0.48
CA GLY A 65 9.27 -3.54 -0.12
C GLY A 65 8.97 -2.89 1.24
N PHE A 66 7.74 -3.08 1.71
CA PHE A 66 7.35 -2.79 3.10
C PHE A 66 7.50 -4.06 3.95
N CYS A 67 7.60 -3.90 5.27
CA CYS A 67 7.60 -5.02 6.21
C CYS A 67 6.88 -4.65 7.52
N ASP A 68 6.87 -5.57 8.48
CA ASP A 68 6.38 -5.35 9.84
C ASP A 68 6.84 -4.00 10.40
N GLY A 69 5.88 -3.22 10.89
CA GLY A 69 6.10 -1.85 11.38
C GLY A 69 5.90 -0.76 10.34
N ASP A 70 5.73 -1.11 9.05
CA ASP A 70 5.25 -0.18 8.01
C ASP A 70 3.72 -0.24 7.84
N ASP A 71 3.01 -1.12 8.55
CA ASP A 71 1.56 -1.29 8.47
C ASP A 71 0.82 0.03 8.70
N GLY A 72 -0.21 0.30 7.88
CA GLY A 72 -0.89 1.61 7.89
C GLY A 72 -0.11 2.75 7.21
N GLY A 73 1.13 2.50 6.77
CA GLY A 73 1.97 3.46 6.07
C GLY A 73 1.44 3.82 4.66
N PRO A 74 1.84 4.99 4.12
CA PRO A 74 1.30 5.50 2.87
C PRO A 74 1.91 4.83 1.64
N VAL A 75 1.08 4.58 0.63
CA VAL A 75 1.50 4.34 -0.76
C VAL A 75 1.14 5.56 -1.60
N VAL A 76 2.14 6.16 -2.24
CA VAL A 76 2.02 7.43 -2.94
C VAL A 76 2.42 7.32 -4.41
N TYR A 77 1.60 7.88 -5.30
CA TYR A 77 1.90 8.06 -6.71
C TYR A 77 1.68 9.52 -7.09
N ARG A 78 2.70 10.19 -7.65
CA ARG A 78 2.66 11.62 -8.03
C ARG A 78 2.11 12.53 -6.91
N ASN A 79 2.63 12.35 -5.70
CA ASN A 79 2.22 13.09 -4.48
C ASN A 79 0.76 12.88 -4.04
N ILE A 80 0.10 11.85 -4.55
CA ILE A 80 -1.28 11.48 -4.18
C ILE A 80 -1.24 10.15 -3.43
N LEU A 81 -1.90 10.10 -2.26
CA LEU A 81 -2.14 8.84 -1.55
C LEU A 81 -3.06 7.94 -2.38
N ILE A 82 -2.54 6.78 -2.80
CA ILE A 82 -3.26 5.79 -3.61
C ILE A 82 -3.54 4.50 -2.84
N GLY A 83 -2.82 4.25 -1.74
CA GLY A 83 -3.09 3.11 -0.89
C GLY A 83 -2.42 3.16 0.47
N ILE A 84 -2.67 2.14 1.26
CA ILE A 84 -2.21 2.00 2.65
C ILE A 84 -1.64 0.59 2.83
N ALA A 85 -0.46 0.48 3.44
CA ALA A 85 0.21 -0.80 3.71
C ALA A 85 -0.66 -1.75 4.55
N SER A 86 -0.76 -3.02 4.14
CA SER A 86 -1.63 -4.02 4.77
C SER A 86 -0.97 -5.39 4.88
N TYR A 87 -0.65 -6.09 3.78
CA TYR A 87 -0.01 -7.41 3.88
C TYR A 87 0.92 -7.75 2.71
N ASN A 88 1.91 -8.61 2.96
CA ASN A 88 2.73 -9.26 1.93
C ASN A 88 2.26 -10.71 1.75
N ALA A 89 2.31 -11.23 0.53
CA ALA A 89 1.98 -12.62 0.24
C ALA A 89 3.07 -13.61 0.69
N ASN A 90 4.31 -13.15 0.85
CA ASN A 90 5.46 -13.91 1.32
C ASN A 90 6.32 -13.03 2.22
N ALA A 91 7.34 -13.64 2.83
CA ALA A 91 8.39 -12.96 3.61
C ALA A 91 8.83 -11.62 3.00
N CYS A 92 8.77 -10.55 3.80
CA CYS A 92 9.26 -9.24 3.38
C CYS A 92 10.79 -9.29 3.15
N GLY A 93 11.31 -8.32 2.39
CA GLY A 93 12.73 -8.31 2.00
C GLY A 93 13.06 -9.27 0.85
N THR A 94 12.14 -10.15 0.44
CA THR A 94 12.20 -10.91 -0.82
C THR A 94 11.47 -10.15 -1.95
N THR A 95 11.55 -10.66 -3.19
CA THR A 95 10.64 -10.20 -4.25
C THR A 95 9.28 -10.83 -4.03
N THR A 96 8.28 -10.04 -3.66
CA THR A 96 6.95 -10.54 -3.29
C THR A 96 5.84 -9.57 -3.69
N LYS A 97 4.64 -10.09 -3.90
CA LYS A 97 3.43 -9.28 -4.07
C LYS A 97 2.80 -8.98 -2.70
N GLY A 98 2.02 -7.92 -2.63
CA GLY A 98 1.27 -7.59 -1.42
C GLY A 98 -0.01 -6.83 -1.74
N GLY A 99 -1.00 -7.01 -0.88
CA GLY A 99 -2.25 -6.28 -0.91
C GLY A 99 -2.17 -5.04 -0.02
N PHE A 100 -2.67 -3.94 -0.54
CA PHE A 100 -2.72 -2.63 0.11
C PHE A 100 -4.17 -2.15 0.09
N THR A 101 -4.62 -1.38 1.08
CA THR A 101 -5.95 -0.77 1.01
C THR A 101 -5.99 0.22 -0.16
N LYS A 102 -6.95 0.10 -1.09
CA LYS A 102 -7.08 1.00 -2.24
C LYS A 102 -7.75 2.32 -1.83
N ALA A 103 -7.00 3.41 -1.79
CA ALA A 103 -7.51 4.68 -1.27
C ALA A 103 -8.63 5.30 -2.13
N SER A 104 -8.63 5.07 -3.46
CA SER A 104 -9.70 5.52 -4.37
C SER A 104 -11.04 4.86 -4.04
N TYR A 105 -11.03 3.57 -3.67
CA TYR A 105 -12.24 2.82 -3.32
C TYR A 105 -12.94 3.41 -2.09
N TYR A 106 -12.17 3.81 -1.09
CA TYR A 106 -12.71 4.36 0.17
C TYR A 106 -12.92 5.88 0.15
N ARG A 107 -12.60 6.57 -0.95
CA ARG A 107 -12.59 8.04 -1.01
C ARG A 107 -13.93 8.65 -0.59
N THR A 108 -15.05 8.17 -1.14
CA THR A 108 -16.39 8.72 -0.84
C THR A 108 -16.75 8.56 0.62
N TRP A 109 -16.46 7.38 1.19
CA TRP A 109 -16.67 7.12 2.62
C TRP A 109 -15.82 8.05 3.49
N ILE A 110 -14.53 8.22 3.18
CA ILE A 110 -13.64 9.14 3.91
C ILE A 110 -14.18 10.57 3.87
N GLN A 111 -14.62 11.03 2.69
CA GLN A 111 -15.17 12.38 2.53
C GLN A 111 -16.46 12.58 3.33
N ALA A 112 -17.34 11.57 3.37
CA ALA A 112 -18.57 11.62 4.15
C ALA A 112 -18.29 11.70 5.66
N ILE A 113 -17.32 10.92 6.16
CA ILE A 113 -16.91 10.96 7.57
C ILE A 113 -16.34 12.33 7.94
N ILE A 114 -15.41 12.87 7.12
CA ILE A 114 -14.84 14.21 7.37
C ILE A 114 -15.93 15.28 7.40
N ALA A 115 -16.85 15.26 6.42
CA ALA A 115 -17.93 16.23 6.35
C ALA A 115 -18.86 16.17 7.57
N ALA A 116 -19.18 14.97 8.08
CA ALA A 116 -20.00 14.82 9.28
C ALA A 116 -19.34 15.47 10.50
N PHE A 117 -18.05 15.23 10.73
CA PHE A 117 -17.34 15.81 11.88
C PHE A 117 -17.09 17.32 11.74
N SER A 118 -16.96 17.86 10.52
CA SER A 118 -16.80 19.31 10.32
C SER A 118 -18.09 20.11 10.50
N LEU A 119 -19.24 19.45 10.69
CA LEU A 119 -20.52 20.11 10.97
C LEU A 119 -20.87 20.12 12.46
N ASP A 120 -20.07 19.46 13.29
CA ASP A 120 -20.23 19.38 14.75
C ASP A 120 -19.36 20.43 15.51
N ASP A 121 -18.60 21.26 14.79
CA ASP A 121 -17.83 22.42 15.28
C ASP A 121 -18.54 23.76 14.97
#